data_AF-A0A4V1SCC3-F1
#
_entry.id   AF-A0A4V1SCC3-F1
#
_cell.length_a   1.000
_cell.length_b   1.000
_cell.length_c   1.000
_cell.angle_alpha   90.00
_cell.angle_beta   90.00
_cell.angle_gamma   90.00
#
_symmetry.space_group_name_H-M   'P 1'
#
loop_
_entity.id
_entity.type
_entity.pdbx_description
1 polymer ?
#
loop_
_entity_poly.entity_id
_entity_poly.type
_entity_poly.pdbx_seq_one_letter_code
_entity_poly.pdbx_strand_id
1 'polypeptide(L)'
;VIGWTMVLEDGGAALLRYTLDLRSGGVVPDTEALNAQLEQMVRGWQPEVEAALAKRGDPGRAAALAARFAPTFPPNYRNLYNPEEAARDILRLRDLDAANPRSVRLARKSLDGDDRLRLKVYSAAGPLALSAVVPALEHFGFEVLEEIPTALQSRAPGSEGEDEQAIVIHDFTLRLPANVDELALLPYAEVLEGAIAAVLGGRAENDAFNELVLTNQTDPRAIVWLRAWFRYLRQGGSAYGMDTVVSALRHAPTLTAALIERFAALHDPKTRDAKRAEALEADIMAGFADIKSIDEDRILRLFHAVIGATLRTNAFAPAAEEALAFKIDSSLVPGLPKPLPWREVWVYSPRVEGIHLRAGPVARGGLRWSDRRDDFRTEILGLMKAQRVKNAVIVPTGAKGGFYPKALPDQSLDRDAWFAEGTECYRIFIRSLLSITDNLVAGKVVHPKGVVIHDGDDPYFVVAADKGTATFSDVANALAMERDFWLGDAFASGGSKGYDHKAMGITAKGAWLSVQRHFAEMGVDVQTDTIRVVGCGDMSGDVFGNGMLLSKAIQLVAAFDHRHIFLDPNPDPAKSWKERERMF
;
A
#
# COMPACT_ATOMS: atom_id res chain seq x y z
N VAL A 1 40.27 -22.00 39.79
CA VAL A 1 41.30 -22.87 39.18
C VAL A 1 42.64 -22.48 39.79
N ILE A 2 43.33 -23.40 40.48
CA ILE A 2 44.66 -23.17 41.10
C ILE A 2 45.82 -23.71 40.28
N GLY A 3 45.54 -24.43 39.20
CA GLY A 3 46.54 -24.87 38.25
C GLY A 3 45.89 -25.55 37.05
N TRP A 4 46.62 -25.60 35.95
CA TRP A 4 46.26 -26.44 34.81
C TRP A 4 47.53 -27.06 34.21
N THR A 5 47.40 -28.25 33.63
CA THR A 5 48.47 -28.93 32.90
C THR A 5 47.92 -29.48 31.59
N MET A 6 48.76 -29.53 30.56
CA MET A 6 48.44 -30.13 29.28
C MET A 6 49.48 -31.22 29.00
N VAL A 7 49.00 -32.44 28.73
CA VAL A 7 49.83 -33.59 28.38
C VAL A 7 49.42 -34.07 27.00
N LEU A 8 50.37 -34.13 26.07
CA LEU A 8 50.16 -34.79 24.78
C LEU A 8 50.45 -36.29 24.96
N GLU A 9 49.47 -37.12 24.66
CA GLU A 9 49.64 -38.58 24.65
C GLU A 9 50.06 -39.05 23.25
N ASP A 10 50.74 -40.20 23.16
CA ASP A 10 51.34 -40.77 21.94
C ASP A 10 50.32 -41.20 20.84
N GLY A 11 49.06 -40.81 20.96
CA GLY A 11 48.01 -40.96 19.94
C GLY A 11 47.56 -39.64 19.29
N GLY A 12 48.19 -38.51 19.61
CA GLY A 12 47.80 -37.19 19.10
C GLY A 12 46.65 -36.52 19.86
N ALA A 13 46.20 -37.10 20.98
CA ALA A 13 45.24 -36.50 21.89
C ALA A 13 45.96 -35.63 22.94
N ALA A 14 45.45 -34.42 23.18
CA ALA A 14 45.92 -33.54 24.24
C ALA A 14 44.98 -33.63 25.45
N LEU A 15 45.50 -34.08 26.59
CA LEU A 15 44.80 -34.12 27.87
C LEU A 15 45.03 -32.80 28.62
N LEU A 16 43.98 -31.98 28.77
CA LEU A 16 44.00 -30.83 29.66
C LEU A 16 43.45 -31.21 31.04
N ARG A 17 44.23 -30.94 32.09
CA ARG A 17 43.85 -31.18 33.48
C ARG A 17 43.75 -29.86 34.22
N TYR A 18 42.57 -29.53 34.75
CA TYR A 18 42.36 -28.35 35.59
C TYR A 18 42.25 -28.75 37.05
N THR A 19 42.99 -28.07 37.91
CA THR A 19 42.90 -28.23 39.37
C THR A 19 42.05 -27.10 39.93
N LEU A 20 40.91 -27.43 40.52
CA LEU A 20 40.01 -26.48 41.18
C LEU A 20 40.27 -26.47 42.69
N ASP A 21 40.26 -25.30 43.30
CA ASP A 21 40.30 -25.15 44.75
C ASP A 21 38.87 -24.90 45.25
N LEU A 22 38.38 -25.82 46.07
CA LEU A 22 37.01 -25.84 46.57
C LEU A 22 36.90 -25.34 48.02
N ARG A 23 37.97 -24.73 48.57
CA ARG A 23 37.93 -24.09 49.89
C ARG A 23 36.86 -22.98 49.92
N SER A 24 36.31 -22.72 51.11
CA SER A 24 35.27 -21.69 51.35
C SER A 24 33.87 -22.00 50.77
N GLY A 25 33.45 -23.26 50.73
CA GLY A 25 32.10 -23.65 50.31
C GLY A 25 31.94 -23.86 48.80
N GLY A 26 33.05 -24.13 48.09
CA GLY A 26 33.00 -24.47 46.66
C GLY A 26 32.32 -25.81 46.42
N VAL A 27 31.45 -25.86 45.43
CA VAL A 27 30.74 -27.08 45.00
C VAL A 27 31.50 -27.73 43.85
N VAL A 28 31.63 -29.06 43.87
CA VAL A 28 32.16 -29.81 42.72
C VAL A 28 31.22 -29.58 41.52
N PRO A 29 31.69 -29.02 40.41
CA PRO A 29 30.84 -28.83 39.23
C PRO A 29 30.40 -30.19 38.68
N ASP A 30 29.23 -30.22 38.06
CA ASP A 30 28.82 -31.38 37.27
C ASP A 30 29.88 -31.66 36.21
N THR A 31 30.57 -32.79 36.37
CA THR A 31 31.71 -33.15 35.54
C THR A 31 31.30 -33.47 34.12
N GLU A 32 30.11 -34.05 33.88
CA GLU A 32 29.63 -34.30 32.52
C GLU A 32 29.29 -32.99 31.81
N ALA A 33 28.55 -32.09 32.47
CA ALA A 33 28.20 -30.80 31.91
C ALA A 33 29.45 -29.93 31.65
N LEU A 34 30.41 -29.91 32.57
CA LEU A 34 31.66 -29.18 32.41
C LEU A 34 32.53 -29.77 31.29
N ASN A 35 32.62 -31.10 31.18
CA ASN A 35 33.39 -31.74 30.13
C ASN A 35 32.78 -31.50 28.74
N ALA A 36 31.44 -31.53 28.64
CA ALA A 36 30.74 -31.15 27.41
C ALA A 36 31.02 -29.69 27.00
N GLN A 37 31.04 -28.76 27.95
CA GLN A 37 31.40 -27.35 27.69
C GLN A 37 32.86 -27.20 27.23
N LEU A 38 33.80 -27.91 27.87
CA LEU A 38 35.22 -27.88 27.50
C LEU A 38 35.46 -28.51 26.12
N GLU A 39 34.83 -29.63 25.80
CA GLU A 39 34.88 -30.23 24.46
C GLU A 39 34.34 -29.27 23.39
N GLN A 40 33.22 -28.60 23.68
CA GLN A 40 32.64 -27.58 22.81
C GLN A 40 33.59 -26.38 22.62
N MET A 41 34.30 -25.95 23.67
CA MET A 41 35.32 -24.90 23.58
C MET A 41 36.53 -25.31 22.71
N VAL A 42 36.95 -26.58 22.77
CA VAL A 42 38.17 -27.08 22.09
C VAL A 42 37.92 -27.50 20.64
N ARG A 43 36.71 -27.96 20.28
CA ARG A 43 36.34 -28.30 18.88
C ARG A 43 36.39 -27.10 17.93
N GLY A 44 36.33 -25.89 18.48
CA GLY A 44 36.35 -24.66 17.71
C GLY A 44 35.00 -24.28 17.11
N TRP A 45 34.88 -23.01 16.74
CA TRP A 45 33.62 -22.38 16.34
C TRP A 45 32.90 -23.10 15.19
N GLN A 46 33.61 -23.41 14.10
CA GLN A 46 32.99 -23.94 12.89
C GLN A 46 32.39 -25.36 13.07
N PRO A 47 33.11 -26.35 13.65
CA PRO A 47 32.53 -27.67 13.92
C PRO A 47 31.31 -27.65 14.84
N GLU A 48 31.28 -26.74 15.82
CA GLU A 48 30.13 -26.59 16.72
C GLU A 48 28.92 -25.96 16.03
N VAL A 49 29.15 -24.96 15.16
CA VAL A 49 28.09 -24.41 14.30
C VAL A 49 27.56 -25.48 13.34
N GLU A 50 28.42 -26.32 12.77
CA GLU A 50 28.02 -27.45 11.93
C GLU A 50 27.14 -28.45 12.69
N ALA A 51 27.56 -28.86 13.89
CA ALA A 51 26.78 -29.77 14.73
C ALA A 51 25.40 -29.16 15.10
N ALA A 52 25.35 -27.86 15.39
CA ALA A 52 24.11 -27.16 15.66
C ALA A 52 23.20 -27.06 14.42
N LEU A 53 23.76 -26.81 13.24
CA LEU A 53 23.03 -26.83 11.97
C LEU A 53 22.48 -28.22 11.64
N ALA A 54 23.26 -29.28 11.86
CA ALA A 54 22.83 -30.66 11.63
C ALA A 54 21.64 -31.07 12.51
N LYS A 55 21.56 -30.53 13.74
CA LYS A 55 20.42 -30.76 14.65
C LYS A 55 19.15 -30.00 14.24
N ARG A 56 19.27 -28.86 13.55
CA ARG A 56 18.16 -27.91 13.26
C ARG A 56 17.67 -27.94 11.82
N GLY A 57 18.52 -28.37 10.89
CA GLY A 57 18.25 -28.33 9.45
C GLY A 57 18.41 -29.69 8.79
N ASP A 58 18.82 -29.67 7.53
CA ASP A 58 19.17 -30.86 6.77
C ASP A 58 20.62 -31.27 7.08
N PRO A 59 20.86 -32.43 7.72
CA PRO A 59 22.21 -32.91 8.03
C PRO A 59 23.12 -32.97 6.80
N GLY A 60 22.57 -33.25 5.62
CA GLY A 60 23.33 -33.32 4.37
C GLY A 60 23.90 -31.99 3.89
N ARG A 61 23.39 -30.86 4.40
CA ARG A 61 23.82 -29.49 4.04
C ARG A 61 24.56 -28.77 5.17
N ALA A 62 24.57 -29.32 6.37
CA ALA A 62 25.13 -28.68 7.56
C ALA A 62 26.61 -28.30 7.37
N ALA A 63 27.44 -29.24 6.89
CA ALA A 63 28.86 -29.00 6.62
C ALA A 63 29.10 -27.88 5.60
N ALA A 64 28.34 -27.87 4.51
CA ALA A 64 28.45 -26.84 3.46
C ALA A 64 28.04 -25.45 3.99
N LEU A 65 26.97 -25.37 4.77
CA LEU A 65 26.51 -24.11 5.38
C LEU A 65 27.50 -23.61 6.43
N ALA A 66 28.01 -24.48 7.30
CA ALA A 66 29.00 -24.12 8.30
C ALA A 66 30.30 -23.61 7.65
N ALA A 67 30.82 -24.33 6.64
CA ALA A 67 32.00 -23.91 5.90
C ALA A 67 31.79 -22.58 5.15
N ARG A 68 30.56 -22.29 4.70
CA ARG A 68 30.23 -21.04 4.03
C ARG A 68 30.15 -19.86 4.99
N PHE A 69 29.41 -19.99 6.10
CA PHE A 69 29.03 -18.87 6.94
C PHE A 69 29.75 -18.79 8.29
N ALA A 70 30.12 -19.91 8.92
CA ALA A 70 30.73 -19.86 10.26
C ALA A 70 32.00 -18.97 10.32
N PRO A 71 32.88 -18.97 9.29
CA PRO A 71 34.04 -18.08 9.27
C PRO A 71 33.71 -16.59 9.13
N THR A 72 32.55 -16.22 8.58
CA THR A 72 32.19 -14.83 8.31
C THR A 72 31.74 -14.07 9.56
N PHE A 73 31.41 -14.78 10.64
CA PHE A 73 31.04 -14.15 11.91
C PHE A 73 32.29 -13.55 12.59
N PRO A 74 32.31 -12.24 12.90
CA PRO A 74 33.45 -11.59 13.52
C PRO A 74 33.66 -12.02 14.99
N PRO A 75 34.87 -11.83 15.57
CA PRO A 75 35.18 -12.25 16.94
C PRO A 75 34.23 -11.70 18.01
N ASN A 76 33.77 -10.45 17.88
CA ASN A 76 32.80 -9.86 18.81
C ASN A 76 31.48 -10.66 18.83
N TYR A 77 30.97 -11.07 17.67
CA TYR A 77 29.79 -11.93 17.60
C TYR A 77 30.04 -13.27 18.28
N ARG A 78 31.18 -13.91 18.02
CA ARG A 78 31.53 -15.23 18.62
C ARG A 78 31.71 -15.18 20.14
N ASN A 79 32.02 -13.99 20.68
CA ASN A 79 32.12 -13.76 22.12
C ASN A 79 30.75 -13.52 22.77
N LEU A 80 29.79 -12.93 22.03
CA LEU A 80 28.45 -12.63 22.53
C LEU A 80 27.49 -13.81 22.36
N TYR A 81 27.53 -14.52 21.23
CA TYR A 81 26.55 -15.54 20.87
C TYR A 81 27.17 -16.95 20.78
N ASN A 82 26.38 -17.96 21.14
CA ASN A 82 26.80 -19.36 21.06
C ASN A 82 26.64 -19.94 19.63
N PRO A 83 27.29 -21.10 19.34
CA PRO A 83 27.17 -21.76 18.03
C PRO A 83 25.74 -22.12 17.63
N GLU A 84 24.85 -22.43 18.59
CA GLU A 84 23.44 -22.71 18.32
C GLU A 84 22.68 -21.51 17.79
N GLU A 85 23.01 -20.32 18.29
CA GLU A 85 22.44 -19.06 17.83
C GLU A 85 22.99 -18.68 16.45
N ALA A 86 24.28 -18.88 16.23
CA ALA A 86 24.89 -18.72 14.91
C ALA A 86 24.24 -19.65 13.87
N ALA A 87 23.94 -20.90 14.23
CA ALA A 87 23.22 -21.82 13.35
C ALA A 87 21.82 -21.31 12.99
N ARG A 88 21.08 -20.70 13.92
CA ARG A 88 19.77 -20.07 13.61
C ARG A 88 19.94 -18.87 12.67
N ASP A 89 20.95 -18.03 12.91
CA ASP A 89 21.24 -16.89 12.05
C ASP A 89 21.61 -17.35 10.63
N ILE A 90 22.42 -18.39 10.49
CA ILE A 90 22.79 -18.98 9.19
C ILE A 90 21.57 -19.45 8.41
N LEU A 91 20.58 -20.08 9.07
CA LEU A 91 19.36 -20.51 8.39
C LEU A 91 18.57 -19.34 7.80
N ARG A 92 18.52 -18.20 8.50
CA ARG A 92 17.87 -16.98 7.97
C ARG A 92 18.70 -16.32 6.86
N LEU A 93 20.02 -16.26 7.02
CA LEU A 93 20.94 -15.71 6.03
C LEU A 93 20.93 -16.50 4.71
N ARG A 94 20.76 -17.82 4.77
CA ARG A 94 20.67 -18.70 3.61
C ARG A 94 19.49 -18.37 2.71
N ASP A 95 18.37 -17.91 3.29
CA ASP A 95 17.11 -17.70 2.60
C ASP A 95 16.97 -16.27 2.04
N LEU A 96 17.99 -15.43 2.22
CA LEU A 96 18.06 -14.10 1.60
C LEU A 96 18.41 -14.19 0.12
N ASP A 97 17.72 -13.41 -0.70
CA ASP A 97 17.98 -13.28 -2.14
C ASP A 97 17.75 -11.83 -2.63
N ALA A 98 17.91 -11.59 -3.93
CA ALA A 98 17.74 -10.26 -4.51
C ALA A 98 16.29 -9.73 -4.42
N ALA A 99 15.28 -10.61 -4.37
CA ALA A 99 13.88 -10.22 -4.23
C ALA A 99 13.46 -10.03 -2.77
N ASN A 100 14.10 -10.74 -1.85
CA ASN A 100 13.89 -10.71 -0.41
C ASN A 100 15.23 -10.48 0.31
N PRO A 101 15.81 -9.28 0.19
CA PRO A 101 17.13 -9.00 0.75
C PRO A 101 17.10 -8.83 2.27
N ARG A 102 15.92 -8.94 2.91
CA ARG A 102 15.71 -8.74 4.34
C ARG A 102 14.89 -9.86 4.96
N SER A 103 15.29 -10.31 6.14
CA SER A 103 14.54 -11.25 6.97
C SER A 103 14.49 -10.74 8.41
N VAL A 104 13.46 -11.14 9.16
CA VAL A 104 13.31 -10.81 10.59
C VAL A 104 13.18 -12.10 11.39
N ARG A 105 13.69 -12.10 12.62
CA ARG A 105 13.50 -13.20 13.58
C ARG A 105 13.32 -12.68 15.00
N LEU A 106 12.31 -13.17 15.70
CA LEU A 106 12.11 -12.96 17.13
C LEU A 106 12.86 -14.03 17.95
N ALA A 107 13.43 -13.61 19.07
CA ALA A 107 14.18 -14.48 19.99
C ALA A 107 13.84 -14.14 21.46
N ARG A 108 13.58 -15.17 22.27
CA ARG A 108 13.07 -15.06 23.66
C ARG A 108 14.12 -14.81 24.75
N LYS A 109 15.40 -14.66 24.38
CA LYS A 109 16.45 -14.52 25.40
C LYS A 109 17.37 -13.38 25.02
N SER A 110 17.41 -12.38 25.88
CA SER A 110 18.53 -11.47 25.97
C SER A 110 19.82 -12.24 26.25
N LEU A 111 20.93 -11.70 25.76
CA LEU A 111 22.29 -12.17 26.06
C LEU A 111 22.56 -12.26 27.57
N ASP A 112 21.85 -11.43 28.35
CA ASP A 112 22.05 -11.29 29.80
C ASP A 112 21.01 -12.05 30.64
N GLY A 113 20.14 -12.85 30.02
CA GLY A 113 19.16 -13.68 30.72
C GLY A 113 18.01 -12.92 31.40
N ASP A 114 17.77 -11.66 31.00
CA ASP A 114 16.56 -10.92 31.39
C ASP A 114 15.34 -11.31 30.53
N ASP A 115 14.14 -11.05 31.04
CA ASP A 115 12.84 -11.32 30.39
C ASP A 115 12.55 -10.32 29.24
N ARG A 116 13.56 -9.92 28.46
CA ARG A 116 13.41 -9.00 27.32
C ARG A 116 13.42 -9.75 25.99
N LEU A 117 12.59 -9.27 25.08
CA LEU A 117 12.46 -9.80 23.73
C LEU A 117 13.59 -9.28 22.84
N ARG A 118 14.18 -10.16 22.03
CA ARG A 118 15.17 -9.81 21.01
C ARG A 118 14.57 -9.93 19.62
N LEU A 119 14.92 -9.02 18.74
CA LEU A 119 14.53 -9.05 17.33
C LEU A 119 15.77 -8.87 16.46
N LYS A 120 16.06 -9.86 15.62
CA LYS A 120 17.14 -9.79 14.64
C LYS A 120 16.59 -9.44 13.27
N VAL A 121 17.16 -8.40 12.66
CA VAL A 121 16.95 -8.07 11.24
C VAL A 121 18.21 -8.43 10.47
N TYR A 122 18.06 -9.29 9.47
CA TYR A 122 19.13 -9.68 8.56
C TYR A 122 18.99 -8.86 7.29
N SER A 123 20.04 -8.19 6.84
CA SER A 123 20.02 -7.38 5.63
C SER A 123 21.20 -7.73 4.72
N ALA A 124 20.88 -8.20 3.51
CA ALA A 124 21.83 -8.34 2.40
C ALA A 124 21.92 -7.06 1.54
N ALA A 125 21.02 -6.09 1.77
CA ALA A 125 21.03 -4.77 1.12
C ALA A 125 21.77 -3.72 1.98
N GLY A 126 22.87 -4.14 2.62
CA GLY A 126 23.70 -3.26 3.45
C GLY A 126 23.10 -2.94 4.83
N PRO A 127 23.79 -2.09 5.61
CA PRO A 127 23.34 -1.69 6.94
C PRO A 127 22.03 -0.90 6.87
N LEU A 128 21.14 -1.16 7.82
CA LEU A 128 19.93 -0.39 8.01
C LEU A 128 20.19 0.84 8.85
N ALA A 129 19.69 1.99 8.41
CA ALA A 129 19.70 3.20 9.23
C ALA A 129 18.71 3.04 10.40
N LEU A 130 19.14 3.38 11.61
CA LEU A 130 18.27 3.39 12.80
C LEU A 130 17.04 4.27 12.61
N SER A 131 17.17 5.39 11.91
CA SER A 131 16.07 6.29 11.56
C SER A 131 15.02 5.65 10.63
N ALA A 132 15.31 4.52 10.00
CA ALA A 132 14.36 3.75 9.22
C ALA A 132 13.76 2.57 10.03
N VAL A 133 14.55 1.90 10.86
CA VAL A 133 14.12 0.69 11.58
C VAL A 133 13.37 1.01 12.86
N VAL A 134 13.89 1.95 13.68
CA VAL A 134 13.29 2.27 14.99
C VAL A 134 11.84 2.73 14.83
N PRO A 135 11.49 3.67 13.93
CA PRO A 135 10.09 4.05 13.73
C PRO A 135 9.20 2.90 13.28
N ALA A 136 9.74 1.95 12.49
CA ALA A 136 8.99 0.77 12.10
C ALA A 136 8.66 -0.12 13.30
N LEU A 137 9.64 -0.40 14.16
CA LEU A 137 9.44 -1.19 15.37
C LEU A 137 8.50 -0.49 16.36
N GLU A 138 8.61 0.82 16.51
CA GLU A 138 7.71 1.63 17.35
C GLU A 138 6.26 1.61 16.83
N HIS A 139 6.05 1.67 15.51
CA HIS A 139 4.71 1.51 14.93
C HIS A 139 4.12 0.11 15.09
N PHE A 140 4.94 -0.93 15.31
CA PHE A 140 4.46 -2.25 15.76
C PHE A 140 4.18 -2.31 17.26
N GLY A 141 4.47 -1.25 18.01
CA GLY A 141 4.24 -1.15 19.46
C GLY A 141 5.45 -1.50 20.32
N PHE A 142 6.62 -1.74 19.74
CA PHE A 142 7.83 -2.01 20.53
C PHE A 142 8.49 -0.73 21.02
N GLU A 143 9.04 -0.77 22.23
CA GLU A 143 10.03 0.23 22.65
C GLU A 143 11.43 -0.34 22.38
N VAL A 144 12.21 0.35 21.56
CA VAL A 144 13.57 -0.06 21.20
C VAL A 144 14.55 0.43 22.27
N LEU A 145 15.22 -0.50 22.96
CA LEU A 145 16.14 -0.17 24.03
C LEU A 145 17.58 -0.04 23.54
N GLU A 146 18.03 -1.03 22.77
CA GLU A 146 19.43 -1.15 22.34
C GLU A 146 19.51 -1.86 20.98
N GLU A 147 20.60 -1.61 20.26
CA GLU A 147 20.95 -2.29 19.00
C GLU A 147 22.40 -2.77 19.06
N ILE A 148 22.65 -4.00 18.60
CA ILE A 148 23.99 -4.54 18.36
C ILE A 148 24.11 -4.91 16.87
N PRO A 149 24.70 -4.05 16.02
CA PRO A 149 24.94 -4.38 14.62
C PRO A 149 26.15 -5.29 14.47
N THR A 150 26.02 -6.33 13.65
CA THR A 150 27.08 -7.27 13.29
C THR A 150 27.23 -7.33 11.78
N ALA A 151 28.28 -6.69 11.25
CA ALA A 151 28.67 -6.87 9.86
C ALA A 151 29.42 -8.19 9.67
N LEU A 152 28.96 -9.03 8.74
CA LEU A 152 29.66 -10.26 8.38
C LEU A 152 30.86 -9.94 7.48
N GLN A 153 31.96 -10.64 7.69
CA GLN A 153 33.19 -10.46 6.92
C GLN A 153 33.06 -11.11 5.54
N SER A 154 33.46 -10.39 4.48
CA SER A 154 33.53 -10.95 3.12
C SER A 154 34.61 -12.04 3.05
N ARG A 155 34.36 -13.08 2.24
CA ARG A 155 35.14 -14.33 2.24
C ARG A 155 36.43 -14.26 1.42
N ALA A 156 36.63 -13.26 0.57
CA ALA A 156 37.76 -13.22 -0.35
C ALA A 156 38.61 -11.96 -0.16
N PRO A 157 39.87 -12.10 0.33
CA PRO A 157 40.89 -11.10 0.09
C PRO A 157 41.11 -11.04 -1.44
N GLY A 158 40.69 -9.97 -2.09
CA GLY A 158 40.95 -9.72 -3.52
C GLY A 158 39.76 -9.82 -4.48
N SER A 159 38.52 -10.02 -4.01
CA SER A 159 37.33 -9.75 -4.83
C SER A 159 36.90 -8.29 -4.64
N GLU A 160 37.68 -7.36 -5.18
CA GLU A 160 37.27 -5.97 -5.39
C GLU A 160 36.26 -5.91 -6.54
N GLY A 161 35.10 -6.55 -6.36
CA GLY A 161 33.89 -6.16 -7.08
C GLY A 161 33.27 -5.03 -6.28
N GLU A 162 33.20 -3.84 -6.86
CA GLU A 162 32.79 -2.58 -6.21
C GLU A 162 31.33 -2.57 -5.65
N ASP A 163 30.59 -3.67 -5.73
CA ASP A 163 29.13 -3.70 -5.48
C ASP A 163 28.62 -4.82 -4.52
N GLU A 164 29.48 -5.61 -3.86
CA GLU A 164 28.98 -6.61 -2.90
C GLU A 164 28.75 -5.97 -1.51
N GLN A 165 27.54 -5.46 -1.28
CA GLN A 165 27.16 -4.86 0.00
C GLN A 165 27.32 -5.86 1.15
N ALA A 166 27.97 -5.43 2.24
CA ALA A 166 28.17 -6.27 3.41
C ALA A 166 26.83 -6.71 4.01
N ILE A 167 26.69 -8.01 4.30
CA ILE A 167 25.54 -8.53 5.03
C ILE A 167 25.65 -8.10 6.49
N VAL A 168 24.59 -7.51 7.03
CA VAL A 168 24.54 -7.03 8.42
C VAL A 168 23.38 -7.70 9.17
N ILE A 169 23.67 -8.15 10.39
CA ILE A 169 22.67 -8.60 11.36
C ILE A 169 22.49 -7.48 12.38
N HIS A 170 21.30 -6.90 12.43
CA HIS A 170 20.92 -5.91 13.44
C HIS A 170 20.14 -6.63 14.54
N ASP A 171 20.71 -6.72 15.74
CA ASP A 171 20.06 -7.36 16.88
C ASP A 171 19.55 -6.32 17.88
N PHE A 172 18.22 -6.22 17.99
CA PHE A 172 17.53 -5.24 18.81
C PHE A 172 17.04 -5.87 20.13
N THR A 173 17.33 -5.19 21.25
CA THR A 173 16.68 -5.47 22.53
C THR A 173 15.42 -4.62 22.64
N LEU A 174 14.27 -5.26 22.81
CA LEU A 174 12.96 -4.63 22.78
C LEU A 174 12.23 -4.79 24.12
N ARG A 175 11.43 -3.79 24.47
CA ARG A 175 10.41 -3.91 25.52
C ARG A 175 9.03 -4.00 24.88
N LEU A 176 8.25 -4.97 25.35
CA LEU A 176 6.86 -5.17 24.95
C LEU A 176 5.94 -4.17 25.68
N PRO A 177 4.80 -3.78 25.07
CA PRO A 177 3.75 -3.08 25.79
C PRO A 177 3.28 -3.87 27.02
N ALA A 178 2.91 -3.15 28.09
CA ALA A 178 2.52 -3.78 29.36
C ALA A 178 1.30 -4.72 29.26
N ASN A 179 0.47 -4.57 28.22
CA ASN A 179 -0.71 -5.38 27.96
C ASN A 179 -0.46 -6.57 27.02
N VAL A 180 0.79 -6.82 26.60
CA VAL A 180 1.14 -7.93 25.71
C VAL A 180 1.83 -9.03 26.51
N ASP A 181 1.22 -10.20 26.55
CA ASP A 181 1.84 -11.41 27.09
C ASP A 181 2.82 -12.00 26.07
N GLU A 182 4.10 -12.02 26.42
CA GLU A 182 5.17 -12.59 25.59
C GLU A 182 4.88 -14.06 25.24
N LEU A 183 4.32 -14.82 26.17
CA LEU A 183 4.07 -16.26 26.03
C LEU A 183 2.97 -16.55 25.01
N ALA A 184 1.97 -15.67 24.95
CA ALA A 184 0.88 -15.71 23.98
C ALA A 184 1.28 -15.23 22.58
N LEU A 185 2.39 -14.48 22.44
CA LEU A 185 2.87 -13.96 21.15
C LEU A 185 3.47 -15.05 20.25
N LEU A 186 3.97 -16.12 20.85
CA LEU A 186 4.86 -17.06 20.17
C LEU A 186 4.22 -17.92 19.07
N PRO A 187 2.97 -18.36 19.19
CA PRO A 187 2.25 -18.95 18.07
C PRO A 187 2.14 -18.01 16.86
N TYR A 188 2.27 -16.70 17.08
CA TYR A 188 2.14 -15.64 16.06
C TYR A 188 3.47 -15.03 15.63
N ALA A 189 4.60 -15.55 16.13
CA ALA A 189 5.92 -14.96 15.87
C ALA A 189 6.24 -14.87 14.37
N GLU A 190 5.96 -15.91 13.58
CA GLU A 190 6.22 -15.90 12.14
C GLU A 190 5.38 -14.86 11.39
N VAL A 191 4.13 -14.64 11.82
CA VAL A 191 3.23 -13.62 11.24
C VAL A 191 3.80 -12.23 11.51
N LEU A 192 4.23 -11.98 12.74
CA LEU A 192 4.81 -10.71 13.15
C LEU A 192 6.17 -10.45 12.46
N GLU A 193 7.05 -11.45 12.41
CA GLU A 193 8.30 -11.41 11.66
C GLU A 193 8.06 -11.06 10.18
N GLY A 194 7.09 -11.72 9.54
CA GLY A 194 6.72 -11.47 8.15
C GLY A 194 6.17 -10.05 7.92
N ALA A 195 5.35 -9.55 8.85
CA ALA A 195 4.81 -8.19 8.78
C ALA A 195 5.92 -7.13 8.91
N ILE A 196 6.84 -7.29 9.89
CA ILE A 196 7.97 -6.38 10.07
C ILE A 196 8.89 -6.44 8.85
N ALA A 197 9.19 -7.63 8.33
CA ALA A 197 9.99 -7.79 7.12
C ALA A 197 9.36 -7.11 5.90
N ALA A 198 8.03 -7.18 5.75
CA ALA A 198 7.32 -6.50 4.66
C ALA A 198 7.39 -4.97 4.77
N VAL A 199 7.25 -4.41 5.99
CA VAL A 199 7.38 -2.97 6.24
C VAL A 199 8.81 -2.50 6.00
N LEU A 200 9.81 -3.18 6.56
CA LEU A 200 11.21 -2.86 6.34
C LEU A 200 11.61 -3.05 4.87
N GLY A 201 10.99 -3.98 4.15
CA GLY A 201 11.20 -4.17 2.71
C GLY A 201 10.46 -3.19 1.81
N GLY A 202 9.67 -2.26 2.36
CA GLY A 202 8.86 -1.30 1.58
C GLY A 202 7.67 -1.92 0.85
N ARG A 203 7.32 -3.18 1.15
CA ARG A 203 6.16 -3.89 0.58
C ARG A 203 4.86 -3.61 1.35
N ALA A 204 4.97 -3.12 2.58
CA ALA A 204 3.84 -2.73 3.42
C ALA A 204 4.07 -1.34 4.03
N GLU A 205 2.99 -0.67 4.43
CA GLU A 205 3.04 0.68 4.98
C GLU A 205 3.55 0.70 6.43
N ASN A 206 4.34 1.73 6.75
CA ASN A 206 4.89 1.94 8.07
C ASN A 206 4.04 2.97 8.84
N ASP A 207 3.00 2.50 9.55
CA ASP A 207 2.09 3.37 10.29
C ASP A 207 1.49 2.69 11.53
N ALA A 208 0.74 3.44 12.33
CA ALA A 208 0.21 3.02 13.62
C ALA A 208 -0.69 1.77 13.56
N PHE A 209 -1.30 1.42 12.41
CA PHE A 209 -2.11 0.21 12.32
C PHE A 209 -1.28 -1.07 12.54
N ASN A 210 0.03 -1.02 12.33
CA ASN A 210 0.92 -2.16 12.51
C ASN A 210 0.94 -2.66 13.97
N GLU A 211 0.65 -1.78 14.95
CA GLU A 211 0.57 -2.13 16.37
C GLU A 211 -0.47 -3.22 16.65
N LEU A 212 -1.55 -3.27 15.85
CA LEU A 212 -2.63 -4.25 16.02
C LEU A 212 -2.19 -5.69 15.70
N VAL A 213 -1.10 -5.87 14.94
CA VAL A 213 -0.50 -7.19 14.71
C VAL A 213 0.08 -7.74 16.01
N LEU A 214 0.68 -6.87 16.83
CA LEU A 214 1.26 -7.24 18.12
C LEU A 214 0.19 -7.29 19.23
N THR A 215 -0.58 -6.22 19.39
CA THR A 215 -1.47 -6.02 20.55
C THR A 215 -2.76 -6.81 20.46
N ASN A 216 -3.37 -6.88 19.28
CA ASN A 216 -4.64 -7.56 19.05
C ASN A 216 -4.45 -8.89 18.28
N GLN A 217 -3.21 -9.27 17.96
CA GLN A 217 -2.88 -10.45 17.13
C GLN A 217 -3.67 -10.46 15.81
N THR A 218 -3.93 -9.26 15.26
CA THR A 218 -4.72 -9.10 14.05
C THR A 218 -3.91 -9.49 12.83
N ASP A 219 -4.50 -10.31 11.95
CA ASP A 219 -3.86 -10.76 10.73
C ASP A 219 -3.41 -9.57 9.86
N PRO A 220 -2.15 -9.55 9.35
CA PRO A 220 -1.63 -8.45 8.55
C PRO A 220 -2.49 -8.09 7.32
N ARG A 221 -3.22 -9.05 6.73
CA ARG A 221 -4.14 -8.77 5.64
C ARG A 221 -5.36 -8.00 6.10
N ALA A 222 -5.90 -8.34 7.27
CA ALA A 222 -7.01 -7.59 7.88
C ALA A 222 -6.59 -6.17 8.27
N ILE A 223 -5.32 -5.96 8.66
CA ILE A 223 -4.77 -4.62 8.86
C ILE A 223 -4.88 -3.75 7.59
N VAL A 224 -4.60 -4.31 6.41
CA VAL A 224 -4.76 -3.57 5.14
C VAL A 224 -6.22 -3.20 4.89
N TRP A 225 -7.18 -4.05 5.27
CA TRP A 225 -8.62 -3.73 5.16
C TRP A 225 -9.00 -2.58 6.09
N LEU A 226 -8.60 -2.65 7.36
CA LEU A 226 -8.87 -1.59 8.34
C LEU A 226 -8.28 -0.25 7.88
N ARG A 227 -7.05 -0.27 7.37
CA ARG A 227 -6.38 0.91 6.81
C ARG A 227 -7.13 1.46 5.59
N ALA A 228 -7.57 0.58 4.68
CA ALA A 228 -8.35 0.98 3.51
C ALA A 228 -9.68 1.63 3.89
N TRP A 229 -10.41 1.09 4.86
CA TRP A 229 -11.68 1.66 5.35
C TRP A 229 -11.46 2.98 6.08
N PHE A 230 -10.40 3.09 6.90
CA PHE A 230 -10.01 4.35 7.51
C PHE A 230 -9.75 5.44 6.46
N ARG A 231 -8.95 5.15 5.43
CA ARG A 231 -8.62 6.12 4.38
C ARG A 231 -9.85 6.49 3.56
N TYR A 232 -10.76 5.55 3.31
CA TYR A 232 -12.07 5.85 2.72
C TYR A 232 -12.89 6.80 3.58
N LEU A 233 -13.02 6.54 4.89
CA LEU A 233 -13.75 7.39 5.83
C LEU A 233 -13.13 8.79 5.94
N ARG A 234 -11.81 8.92 5.90
CA ARG A 234 -11.11 10.21 5.85
C ARG A 234 -11.49 11.01 4.60
N GLN A 235 -11.45 10.38 3.42
CA GLN A 235 -11.94 10.98 2.17
C GLN A 235 -13.44 11.31 2.21
N GLY A 236 -14.21 10.57 3.02
CA GLY A 236 -15.61 10.80 3.32
C GLY A 236 -15.88 11.95 4.30
N GLY A 237 -14.85 12.59 4.86
CA GLY A 237 -14.99 13.73 5.79
C GLY A 237 -14.92 13.37 7.28
N SER A 238 -14.53 12.14 7.63
CA SER A 238 -14.28 11.76 9.03
C SER A 238 -13.13 12.59 9.63
N ALA A 239 -13.38 13.21 10.78
CA ALA A 239 -12.42 14.07 11.46
C ALA A 239 -11.36 13.29 12.26
N TYR A 240 -11.60 12.01 12.56
CA TYR A 240 -10.72 11.21 13.42
C TYR A 240 -9.36 10.96 12.75
N GLY A 241 -8.28 11.20 13.51
CA GLY A 241 -6.91 10.90 13.09
C GLY A 241 -6.59 9.41 13.16
N MET A 242 -5.49 9.01 12.54
CA MET A 242 -5.07 7.59 12.48
C MET A 242 -4.88 7.01 13.89
N ASP A 243 -4.12 7.69 14.75
CA ASP A 243 -3.83 7.21 16.11
C ASP A 243 -5.10 7.02 16.95
N THR A 244 -6.07 7.94 16.81
CA THR A 244 -7.37 7.81 17.49
C THR A 244 -8.14 6.59 17.02
N VAL A 245 -8.11 6.31 15.71
CA VAL A 245 -8.78 5.15 15.12
C VAL A 245 -8.11 3.85 15.54
N VAL A 246 -6.79 3.78 15.48
CA VAL A 246 -6.01 2.61 15.93
C VAL A 246 -6.24 2.36 17.42
N SER A 247 -6.24 3.41 18.25
CA SER A 247 -6.54 3.32 19.69
C SER A 247 -7.92 2.72 19.94
N ALA A 248 -8.96 3.16 19.21
CA ALA A 248 -10.31 2.60 19.33
C ALA A 248 -10.37 1.11 18.96
N LEU A 249 -9.68 0.70 17.89
CA LEU A 249 -9.60 -0.71 17.47
C LEU A 249 -8.84 -1.57 18.48
N ARG A 250 -7.76 -1.02 19.06
CA ARG A 250 -6.93 -1.65 20.08
C ARG A 250 -7.69 -1.88 21.39
N HIS A 251 -8.47 -0.89 21.84
CA HIS A 251 -9.23 -1.00 23.10
C HIS A 251 -10.48 -1.90 22.99
N ALA A 252 -10.92 -2.24 21.77
CA ALA A 252 -12.06 -3.12 21.54
C ALA A 252 -11.65 -4.39 20.73
N PRO A 253 -10.72 -5.22 21.21
CA PRO A 253 -10.12 -6.29 20.41
C PRO A 253 -11.15 -7.33 19.95
N THR A 254 -12.10 -7.71 20.80
CA THR A 254 -13.17 -8.66 20.47
C THR A 254 -14.11 -8.09 19.40
N LEU A 255 -14.47 -6.81 19.50
CA LEU A 255 -15.33 -6.16 18.52
C LEU A 255 -14.61 -5.97 17.18
N THR A 256 -13.34 -5.58 17.21
CA THR A 256 -12.47 -5.49 16.03
C THR A 256 -12.38 -6.84 15.31
N ALA A 257 -12.17 -7.93 16.05
CA ALA A 257 -12.17 -9.28 15.48
C ALA A 257 -13.52 -9.64 14.86
N ALA A 258 -14.63 -9.35 15.54
CA ALA A 258 -15.97 -9.61 15.02
C ALA A 258 -16.28 -8.81 13.74
N LEU A 259 -15.83 -7.56 13.64
CA LEU A 259 -15.95 -6.74 12.43
C LEU A 259 -15.21 -7.38 11.23
N ILE A 260 -13.97 -7.80 11.46
CA ILE A 260 -13.14 -8.48 10.44
C ILE A 260 -13.78 -9.81 10.02
N GLU A 261 -14.22 -10.61 10.99
CA GLU A 261 -14.87 -11.89 10.73
C GLU A 261 -16.18 -11.71 9.95
N ARG A 262 -16.97 -10.68 10.28
CA ARG A 262 -18.21 -10.37 9.56
C ARG A 262 -17.91 -10.00 8.11
N PHE A 263 -16.87 -9.21 7.86
CA PHE A 263 -16.44 -8.89 6.50
C PHE A 263 -16.06 -10.16 5.71
N ALA A 264 -15.31 -11.08 6.32
CA ALA A 264 -14.97 -12.36 5.71
C ALA A 264 -16.20 -13.24 5.45
N ALA A 265 -17.09 -13.40 6.43
CA ALA A 265 -18.33 -14.18 6.30
C ALA A 265 -19.26 -13.64 5.20
N LEU A 266 -19.20 -12.34 4.90
CA LEU A 266 -19.94 -11.72 3.81
C LEU A 266 -19.25 -11.88 2.44
N HIS A 267 -17.93 -11.79 2.36
CA HIS A 267 -17.22 -11.57 1.09
C HIS A 267 -16.21 -12.63 0.68
N ASP A 268 -15.79 -13.53 1.57
CA ASP A 268 -14.88 -14.62 1.23
C ASP A 268 -15.67 -15.77 0.58
N PRO A 269 -15.44 -16.09 -0.71
CA PRO A 269 -16.13 -17.21 -1.36
C PRO A 269 -15.92 -18.56 -0.68
N LYS A 270 -14.85 -18.74 0.10
CA LYS A 270 -14.53 -20.00 0.80
C LYS A 270 -15.21 -20.13 2.15
N THR A 271 -15.39 -19.02 2.87
CA THR A 271 -15.92 -18.99 4.24
C THR A 271 -17.26 -18.29 4.34
N ARG A 272 -17.90 -17.97 3.20
CA ARG A 272 -19.21 -17.32 3.14
C ARG A 272 -20.26 -18.09 3.93
N ASP A 273 -20.82 -17.41 4.92
CA ASP A 273 -21.90 -17.92 5.75
C ASP A 273 -22.81 -16.76 6.18
N ALA A 274 -23.99 -16.69 5.56
CA ALA A 274 -24.97 -15.65 5.84
C ALA A 274 -25.50 -15.71 7.28
N LYS A 275 -25.65 -16.91 7.86
CA LYS A 275 -26.11 -17.08 9.24
C LYS A 275 -25.04 -16.63 10.22
N ARG A 276 -23.78 -16.95 9.94
CA ARG A 276 -22.65 -16.46 10.75
C ARG A 276 -22.54 -14.95 10.67
N ALA A 277 -22.68 -14.36 9.47
CA ALA A 277 -22.67 -12.91 9.30
C ALA A 277 -23.81 -12.21 10.07
N GLU A 278 -25.01 -12.80 10.11
CA GLU A 278 -26.15 -12.29 10.89
C GLU A 278 -25.94 -12.44 12.40
N ALA A 279 -25.36 -13.56 12.86
CA ALA A 279 -24.99 -13.72 14.26
C ALA A 279 -23.93 -12.69 14.69
N LEU A 280 -22.90 -12.50 13.87
CA LEU A 280 -21.87 -11.48 14.11
C LEU A 280 -22.43 -10.06 14.10
N GLU A 281 -23.43 -9.76 13.26
CA GLU A 281 -24.15 -8.49 13.31
C GLU A 281 -24.78 -8.27 14.69
N ALA A 282 -25.49 -9.26 15.22
CA ALA A 282 -26.11 -9.17 16.54
C ALA A 282 -25.06 -9.00 17.65
N ASP A 283 -23.96 -9.76 17.60
CA ASP A 283 -22.86 -9.69 18.55
C ASP A 283 -22.17 -8.31 18.52
N ILE A 284 -21.92 -7.77 17.32
CA ILE A 284 -21.34 -6.42 17.14
C ILE A 284 -22.27 -5.35 17.72
N MET A 285 -23.57 -5.46 17.42
CA MET A 285 -24.55 -4.50 17.91
C MET A 285 -24.66 -4.49 19.43
N ALA A 286 -24.58 -5.66 20.07
CA ALA A 286 -24.52 -5.79 21.51
C ALA A 286 -23.19 -5.24 22.08
N GLY A 287 -22.07 -5.57 21.43
CA GLY A 287 -20.72 -5.18 21.88
C GLY A 287 -20.49 -3.67 21.91
N PHE A 288 -21.23 -2.88 21.12
CA PHE A 288 -21.17 -1.42 21.23
C PHE A 288 -21.61 -0.89 22.61
N ALA A 289 -22.46 -1.62 23.35
CA ALA A 289 -22.90 -1.20 24.68
C ALA A 289 -21.75 -1.16 25.72
N ASP A 290 -20.68 -1.93 25.48
CA ASP A 290 -19.53 -2.01 26.38
C ASP A 290 -18.49 -0.90 26.13
N ILE A 291 -18.65 -0.12 25.05
CA ILE A 291 -17.72 0.96 24.68
C ILE A 291 -18.03 2.22 25.47
N LYS A 292 -17.11 2.60 26.37
CA LYS A 292 -17.28 3.75 27.27
C LYS A 292 -17.01 5.09 26.60
N SER A 293 -16.07 5.13 25.66
CA SER A 293 -15.70 6.36 24.96
C SER A 293 -16.63 6.60 23.78
N ILE A 294 -17.27 7.78 23.76
CA ILE A 294 -18.18 8.17 22.68
C ILE A 294 -17.47 8.20 21.32
N ASP A 295 -16.20 8.62 21.30
CA ASP A 295 -15.43 8.67 20.06
C ASP A 295 -15.04 7.28 19.57
N GLU A 296 -14.69 6.36 20.48
CA GLU A 296 -14.41 4.96 20.11
C GLU A 296 -15.67 4.27 19.56
N ASP A 297 -16.83 4.47 20.21
CA ASP A 297 -18.11 3.94 19.75
C ASP A 297 -18.44 4.45 18.34
N ARG A 298 -18.30 5.76 18.10
CA ARG A 298 -18.51 6.36 16.78
C ARG A 298 -17.57 5.79 15.72
N ILE A 299 -16.28 5.65 16.03
CA ILE A 299 -15.29 5.08 15.10
C ILE A 299 -15.67 3.64 14.74
N LEU A 300 -15.93 2.79 15.72
CA LEU A 300 -16.23 1.37 15.50
C LEU A 300 -17.54 1.21 14.71
N ARG A 301 -18.55 2.07 14.94
CA ARG A 301 -19.78 2.12 14.14
C ARG A 301 -19.55 2.57 12.70
N LEU A 302 -18.60 3.48 12.44
CA LEU A 302 -18.26 3.86 11.06
C LEU A 302 -17.64 2.67 10.30
N PHE A 303 -16.77 1.90 10.94
CA PHE A 303 -16.21 0.68 10.35
C PHE A 303 -17.30 -0.36 10.07
N HIS A 304 -18.17 -0.61 11.05
CA HIS A 304 -19.34 -1.47 10.89
C HIS A 304 -20.21 -1.05 9.69
N ALA A 305 -20.51 0.24 9.56
CA ALA A 305 -21.31 0.76 8.46
C ALA A 305 -20.63 0.57 7.09
N VAL A 306 -19.32 0.80 6.98
CA VAL A 306 -18.57 0.59 5.71
C VAL A 306 -18.56 -0.90 5.32
N ILE A 307 -18.37 -1.80 6.29
CA ILE A 307 -18.43 -3.25 6.06
C ILE A 307 -19.84 -3.63 5.57
N GLY A 308 -20.90 -3.18 6.23
CA GLY A 308 -22.28 -3.43 5.82
C GLY A 308 -22.67 -2.79 4.47
N ALA A 309 -22.06 -1.67 4.11
CA ALA A 309 -22.29 -0.97 2.85
C ALA A 309 -21.51 -1.57 1.65
N THR A 310 -20.56 -2.47 1.90
CA THR A 310 -19.75 -3.09 0.84
C THR A 310 -20.56 -4.14 0.09
N LEU A 311 -20.69 -3.98 -1.22
CA LEU A 311 -21.47 -4.85 -2.11
C LEU A 311 -20.61 -5.87 -2.84
N ARG A 312 -19.38 -5.49 -3.19
CA ARG A 312 -18.39 -6.33 -3.87
C ARG A 312 -16.99 -5.93 -3.44
N THR A 313 -16.09 -6.90 -3.38
CA THR A 313 -14.68 -6.63 -3.12
C THR A 313 -13.80 -7.72 -3.74
N ASN A 314 -12.62 -7.34 -4.19
CA ASN A 314 -11.60 -8.28 -4.64
C ASN A 314 -10.72 -8.80 -3.49
N ALA A 315 -10.98 -8.41 -2.24
CA ALA A 315 -10.12 -8.69 -1.08
C ALA A 315 -9.75 -10.16 -0.93
N PHE A 316 -10.53 -11.10 -1.49
CA PHE A 316 -10.35 -12.56 -1.46
C PHE A 316 -9.95 -13.19 -2.80
N ALA A 317 -9.62 -12.36 -3.79
CA ALA A 317 -9.14 -12.76 -5.11
C ALA A 317 -7.66 -12.37 -5.28
N PRO A 318 -6.91 -13.01 -6.20
CA PRO A 318 -5.49 -12.68 -6.45
C PRO A 318 -5.25 -11.21 -6.81
N ALA A 319 -6.26 -10.53 -7.38
CA ALA A 319 -6.17 -9.10 -7.70
C ALA A 319 -5.92 -8.20 -6.46
N ALA A 320 -6.26 -8.66 -5.25
CA ALA A 320 -6.00 -7.92 -4.02
C ALA A 320 -4.51 -7.74 -3.70
N GLU A 321 -3.63 -8.59 -4.24
CA GLU A 321 -2.17 -8.45 -4.06
C GLU A 321 -1.64 -7.16 -4.71
N GLU A 322 -2.28 -6.71 -5.78
CA GLU A 322 -1.93 -5.46 -6.46
C GLU A 322 -2.62 -4.25 -5.80
N ALA A 323 -3.94 -4.32 -5.61
CA ALA A 323 -4.71 -3.34 -4.85
C ALA A 323 -6.09 -3.87 -4.47
N LEU A 324 -6.57 -3.43 -3.31
CA LEU A 324 -7.94 -3.69 -2.85
C LEU A 324 -8.93 -2.80 -3.59
N ALA A 325 -10.09 -3.35 -3.94
CA ALA A 325 -11.22 -2.62 -4.46
C ALA A 325 -12.48 -2.95 -3.65
N PHE A 326 -13.25 -1.93 -3.28
CA PHE A 326 -14.51 -2.03 -2.55
C PHE A 326 -15.59 -1.25 -3.28
N LYS A 327 -16.63 -1.94 -3.76
CA LYS A 327 -17.84 -1.30 -4.29
C LYS A 327 -18.80 -1.07 -3.13
N ILE A 328 -19.12 0.18 -2.87
CA ILE A 328 -19.84 0.63 -1.67
C ILE A 328 -21.17 1.29 -2.08
N ASP A 329 -22.24 0.97 -1.35
CA ASP A 329 -23.49 1.71 -1.38
C ASP A 329 -23.37 2.99 -0.54
N SER A 330 -23.21 4.15 -1.20
CA SER A 330 -23.06 5.44 -0.49
C SER A 330 -24.25 5.77 0.42
N SER A 331 -25.45 5.24 0.14
CA SER A 331 -26.64 5.54 0.94
C SER A 331 -26.61 4.90 2.33
N LEU A 332 -25.78 3.86 2.50
CA LEU A 332 -25.62 3.12 3.75
C LEU A 332 -24.44 3.63 4.60
N VAL A 333 -23.59 4.50 4.05
CA VAL A 333 -22.45 5.08 4.79
C VAL A 333 -22.86 6.40 5.44
N PRO A 334 -22.86 6.48 6.79
CA PRO A 334 -23.27 7.69 7.49
C PRO A 334 -22.24 8.82 7.33
N GLY A 335 -22.72 10.06 7.30
CA GLY A 335 -21.87 11.26 7.30
C GLY A 335 -21.27 11.66 5.95
N LEU A 336 -21.50 10.89 4.87
CA LEU A 336 -20.97 11.25 3.56
C LEU A 336 -21.52 12.59 3.04
N PRO A 337 -20.66 13.46 2.46
CA PRO A 337 -21.07 14.71 1.83
C PRO A 337 -22.09 14.48 0.71
N LYS A 338 -23.14 15.31 0.68
CA LYS A 338 -24.16 15.32 -0.38
C LYS A 338 -23.62 15.99 -1.66
N PRO A 339 -24.10 15.61 -2.86
CA PRO A 339 -25.06 14.55 -3.12
C PRO A 339 -24.43 13.17 -2.98
N LEU A 340 -25.17 12.21 -2.44
CA LEU A 340 -24.67 10.84 -2.34
C LEU A 340 -24.60 10.22 -3.74
N PRO A 341 -23.45 9.67 -4.15
CA PRO A 341 -23.37 8.80 -5.32
C PRO A 341 -24.33 7.62 -5.17
N TRP A 342 -24.72 7.01 -6.29
CA TRP A 342 -25.41 5.73 -6.24
C TRP A 342 -24.44 4.66 -5.73
N ARG A 343 -23.21 4.61 -6.27
CA ARG A 343 -22.15 3.70 -5.83
C ARG A 343 -20.79 4.38 -5.89
N GLU A 344 -19.91 3.98 -4.99
CA GLU A 344 -18.49 4.35 -5.00
C GLU A 344 -17.67 3.09 -5.13
N VAL A 345 -16.65 3.10 -5.98
CA VAL A 345 -15.62 2.08 -5.95
C VAL A 345 -14.37 2.70 -5.36
N TRP A 346 -14.04 2.31 -4.14
CA TRP A 346 -12.81 2.71 -3.44
C TRP A 346 -11.69 1.73 -3.76
N VAL A 347 -10.53 2.24 -4.17
CA VAL A 347 -9.34 1.46 -4.49
C VAL A 347 -8.20 1.86 -3.56
N TYR A 348 -7.50 0.88 -3.02
CA TYR A 348 -6.46 1.08 -2.02
C TYR A 348 -5.28 0.11 -2.20
N SER A 349 -4.07 0.65 -2.28
CA SER A 349 -2.81 -0.08 -2.12
C SER A 349 -1.72 0.82 -1.55
N PRO A 350 -0.53 0.32 -1.17
CA PRO A 350 0.61 1.17 -0.79
C PRO A 350 1.07 2.14 -1.88
N ARG A 351 0.72 1.91 -3.15
CA ARG A 351 1.11 2.77 -4.28
C ARG A 351 0.03 3.75 -4.72
N VAL A 352 -1.25 3.40 -4.60
CA VAL A 352 -2.36 4.23 -5.10
C VAL A 352 -3.58 4.23 -4.17
N GLU A 353 -4.19 5.40 -4.03
CA GLU A 353 -5.57 5.55 -3.55
C GLU A 353 -6.43 6.05 -4.70
N GLY A 354 -7.64 5.54 -4.85
CA GLY A 354 -8.51 5.97 -5.94
C GLY A 354 -9.97 5.77 -5.63
N ILE A 355 -10.81 6.57 -6.29
CA ILE A 355 -12.25 6.47 -6.14
C ILE A 355 -12.95 6.65 -7.48
N HIS A 356 -14.00 5.87 -7.72
CA HIS A 356 -14.89 6.04 -8.86
C HIS A 356 -16.35 6.18 -8.39
N LEU A 357 -16.93 7.35 -8.60
CA LEU A 357 -18.27 7.72 -8.18
C LEU A 357 -19.24 7.60 -9.35
N ARG A 358 -20.34 6.88 -9.17
CA ARG A 358 -21.42 6.76 -10.17
C ARG A 358 -22.72 7.30 -9.59
N ALA A 359 -23.48 8.03 -10.38
CA ALA A 359 -24.81 8.49 -10.00
C ALA A 359 -25.95 7.55 -10.46
N GLY A 360 -25.63 6.37 -11.00
CA GLY A 360 -26.58 5.33 -11.41
C GLY A 360 -25.92 4.16 -12.17
N PRO A 361 -26.70 3.15 -12.60
CA PRO A 361 -26.19 1.91 -13.20
C PRO A 361 -25.48 2.12 -14.55
N VAL A 362 -26.00 3.02 -15.37
CA VAL A 362 -25.39 3.39 -16.65
C VAL A 362 -24.88 4.83 -16.53
N ALA A 363 -23.60 4.97 -16.22
CA ALA A 363 -22.98 6.25 -15.94
C ALA A 363 -21.61 6.36 -16.64
N ARG A 364 -21.27 7.55 -17.13
CA ARG A 364 -20.01 7.82 -17.83
C ARG A 364 -19.30 9.04 -17.24
N GLY A 365 -17.98 8.98 -17.17
CA GLY A 365 -17.15 10.13 -16.85
C GLY A 365 -15.66 9.85 -16.91
N GLY A 366 -14.88 10.93 -16.89
CA GLY A 366 -13.42 10.83 -16.97
C GLY A 366 -12.75 10.50 -15.64
N LEU A 367 -11.52 9.99 -15.71
CA LEU A 367 -10.67 9.69 -14.56
C LEU A 367 -9.58 10.75 -14.40
N ARG A 368 -9.52 11.41 -13.24
CA ARG A 368 -8.54 12.46 -12.94
C ARG A 368 -7.34 11.92 -12.18
N TRP A 369 -6.14 12.31 -12.57
CA TRP A 369 -4.98 12.22 -11.69
C TRP A 369 -5.03 13.43 -10.75
N SER A 370 -5.24 13.16 -9.46
CA SER A 370 -5.27 14.18 -8.41
C SER A 370 -3.93 14.27 -7.67
N ASP A 371 -3.55 15.48 -7.31
CA ASP A 371 -2.44 15.82 -6.40
C ASP A 371 -2.91 16.01 -4.96
N ARG A 372 -4.23 15.88 -4.70
CA ARG A 372 -4.87 16.14 -3.41
C ARG A 372 -4.90 14.89 -2.53
N ARG A 373 -3.89 14.71 -1.68
CA ARG A 373 -3.78 13.53 -0.80
C ARG A 373 -5.00 13.32 0.11
N ASP A 374 -5.50 14.36 0.76
CA ASP A 374 -6.44 14.22 1.90
C ASP A 374 -7.92 14.46 1.52
N ASP A 375 -8.20 14.99 0.33
CA ASP A 375 -9.57 15.35 -0.05
C ASP A 375 -9.89 15.25 -1.56
N PHE A 376 -9.15 14.43 -2.33
CA PHE A 376 -9.46 14.20 -3.74
C PHE A 376 -10.90 13.70 -3.95
N ARG A 377 -11.50 12.95 -3.01
CA ARG A 377 -12.92 12.54 -3.14
C ARG A 377 -13.85 13.75 -3.25
N THR A 378 -13.58 14.85 -2.54
CA THR A 378 -14.35 16.10 -2.64
C THR A 378 -14.24 16.72 -4.03
N GLU A 379 -13.03 16.72 -4.61
CA GLU A 379 -12.80 17.15 -5.98
C GLU A 379 -13.61 16.28 -6.97
N ILE A 380 -13.50 14.96 -6.86
CA ILE A 380 -14.17 14.01 -7.75
C ILE A 380 -15.69 14.10 -7.61
N LEU A 381 -16.21 14.31 -6.39
CA LEU A 381 -17.64 14.49 -6.14
C LEU A 381 -18.18 15.76 -6.82
N GLY A 382 -17.46 16.88 -6.71
CA GLY A 382 -17.81 18.13 -7.39
C GLY A 382 -17.89 17.95 -8.91
N LEU A 383 -16.93 17.22 -9.48
CA LEU A 383 -16.90 16.90 -10.91
C LEU A 383 -18.00 15.92 -11.33
N MET A 384 -18.31 14.90 -10.53
CA MET A 384 -19.44 13.98 -10.78
C MET A 384 -20.76 14.76 -10.82
N LYS A 385 -20.97 15.72 -9.91
CA LYS A 385 -22.15 16.59 -9.89
C LYS A 385 -22.30 17.36 -11.20
N ALA A 386 -21.20 17.91 -11.72
CA ALA A 386 -21.21 18.59 -13.03
C ALA A 386 -21.53 17.61 -14.18
N GLN A 387 -21.01 16.38 -14.14
CA GLN A 387 -21.27 15.36 -15.16
C GLN A 387 -22.74 14.92 -15.20
N ARG A 388 -23.45 14.90 -14.06
CA ARG A 388 -24.89 14.59 -14.04
C ARG A 388 -25.70 15.55 -14.90
N VAL A 389 -25.40 16.85 -14.84
CA VAL A 389 -26.07 17.87 -15.64
C VAL A 389 -25.62 17.77 -17.11
N LYS A 390 -24.33 17.55 -17.34
CA LYS A 390 -23.76 17.42 -18.70
C LYS A 390 -24.36 16.24 -19.49
N ASN A 391 -24.55 15.09 -18.84
CA ASN A 391 -24.97 13.86 -19.51
C ASN A 391 -26.49 13.75 -19.70
N ALA A 392 -27.29 14.64 -19.13
CA ALA A 392 -28.76 14.52 -19.08
C ALA A 392 -29.45 14.28 -20.45
N VAL A 393 -28.77 14.60 -21.56
CA VAL A 393 -29.29 14.43 -22.94
C VAL A 393 -28.69 13.21 -23.67
N ILE A 394 -27.62 12.57 -23.15
CA ILE A 394 -26.83 11.53 -23.87
C ILE A 394 -26.85 10.18 -23.14
N VAL A 395 -26.66 10.17 -21.83
CA VAL A 395 -26.54 8.96 -20.99
C VAL A 395 -27.39 9.19 -19.75
N PRO A 396 -28.05 8.18 -19.15
CA PRO A 396 -29.00 8.43 -18.06
C PRO A 396 -28.43 9.25 -16.91
N THR A 397 -27.12 9.16 -16.63
CA THR A 397 -26.48 9.94 -15.57
C THR A 397 -24.95 10.05 -15.71
N GLY A 398 -24.30 10.71 -14.75
CA GLY A 398 -22.86 10.99 -14.72
C GLY A 398 -22.07 10.06 -13.79
N ALA A 399 -20.81 9.81 -14.16
CA ALA A 399 -19.80 9.25 -13.28
C ALA A 399 -18.59 10.19 -13.21
N LYS A 400 -17.70 9.94 -12.26
CA LYS A 400 -16.36 10.53 -12.24
C LYS A 400 -15.45 9.66 -11.39
N GLY A 401 -14.22 9.46 -11.82
CA GLY A 401 -13.20 8.88 -10.96
C GLY A 401 -11.97 9.76 -10.83
N GLY A 402 -11.13 9.41 -9.88
CA GLY A 402 -9.79 9.94 -9.76
C GLY A 402 -8.93 9.10 -8.85
N PHE A 403 -7.62 9.26 -8.99
CA PHE A 403 -6.62 8.53 -8.25
C PHE A 403 -5.48 9.45 -7.80
N TYR A 404 -4.84 9.07 -6.71
CA TYR A 404 -3.72 9.72 -6.07
C TYR A 404 -2.57 8.72 -5.95
N PRO A 405 -1.50 8.87 -6.74
CA PRO A 405 -0.26 8.14 -6.57
C PRO A 405 0.45 8.54 -5.27
N LYS A 406 0.83 7.56 -4.45
CA LYS A 406 1.45 7.79 -3.13
C LYS A 406 2.98 7.85 -3.16
N ALA A 407 3.60 7.24 -4.17
CA ALA A 407 5.05 7.02 -4.23
C ALA A 407 5.68 7.64 -5.49
N LEU A 408 5.28 8.87 -5.84
CA LEU A 408 5.87 9.57 -6.99
C LEU A 408 7.32 10.00 -6.69
N PRO A 409 8.28 9.72 -7.60
CA PRO A 409 9.60 10.32 -7.56
C PRO A 409 9.56 11.85 -7.54
N ASP A 410 10.67 12.51 -7.19
CA ASP A 410 10.76 13.96 -7.32
C ASP A 410 10.75 14.35 -8.80
N GLN A 411 9.71 15.07 -9.21
CA GLN A 411 9.52 15.52 -10.59
C GLN A 411 10.67 16.43 -11.08
N SER A 412 11.31 17.18 -10.18
CA SER A 412 12.41 18.07 -10.53
C SER A 412 13.71 17.32 -10.83
N LEU A 413 13.86 16.10 -10.29
CA LEU A 413 15.01 15.24 -10.49
C LEU A 413 14.82 14.29 -11.68
N ASP A 414 13.65 13.67 -11.79
CA ASP A 414 13.34 12.70 -12.84
C ASP A 414 11.87 12.77 -13.26
N ARG A 415 11.62 13.58 -14.29
CA ARG A 415 10.29 13.79 -14.86
C ARG A 415 9.75 12.53 -15.54
N ASP A 416 10.61 11.72 -16.14
CA ASP A 416 10.18 10.52 -16.87
C ASP A 416 9.78 9.43 -15.89
N ALA A 417 10.54 9.22 -14.80
CA ALA A 417 10.17 8.33 -13.72
C ALA A 417 8.88 8.78 -13.01
N TRP A 418 8.69 10.09 -12.79
CA TRP A 418 7.44 10.64 -12.26
C TRP A 418 6.23 10.28 -13.13
N PHE A 419 6.36 10.45 -14.45
CA PHE A 419 5.28 10.14 -15.38
C PHE A 419 5.04 8.63 -15.49
N ALA A 420 6.10 7.83 -15.48
CA ALA A 420 6.01 6.37 -15.50
C ALA A 420 5.28 5.83 -14.27
N GLU A 421 5.61 6.31 -13.07
CA GLU A 421 4.94 5.90 -11.83
C GLU A 421 3.46 6.29 -11.81
N GLY A 422 3.13 7.52 -12.23
CA GLY A 422 1.74 7.93 -12.30
C GLY A 422 0.93 7.17 -13.34
N THR A 423 1.55 6.82 -14.47
CA THR A 423 0.94 5.93 -15.47
C THR A 423 0.72 4.54 -14.89
N GLU A 424 1.66 4.00 -14.11
CA GLU A 424 1.49 2.70 -13.47
C GLU A 424 0.41 2.70 -12.38
N CYS A 425 0.33 3.76 -11.58
CA CYS A 425 -0.78 3.96 -10.63
C CYS A 425 -2.13 4.02 -11.34
N TYR A 426 -2.21 4.65 -12.52
CA TYR A 426 -3.41 4.61 -13.35
C TYR A 426 -3.75 3.18 -13.80
N ARG A 427 -2.75 2.38 -14.23
CA ARG A 427 -2.97 0.98 -14.62
C ARG A 427 -3.48 0.15 -13.45
N ILE A 428 -2.86 0.26 -12.27
CA ILE A 428 -3.30 -0.40 -11.04
C ILE A 428 -4.76 -0.03 -10.75
N PHE A 429 -5.10 1.26 -10.83
CA PHE A 429 -6.46 1.73 -10.58
C PHE A 429 -7.47 1.10 -11.54
N ILE A 430 -7.21 1.11 -12.86
CA ILE A 430 -8.08 0.47 -13.86
C ILE A 430 -8.21 -1.04 -13.63
N ARG A 431 -7.09 -1.75 -13.43
CA ARG A 431 -7.09 -3.21 -13.17
C ARG A 431 -7.90 -3.56 -11.93
N SER A 432 -7.87 -2.70 -10.91
CA SER A 432 -8.63 -2.85 -9.67
C SER A 432 -10.13 -2.64 -9.88
N LEU A 433 -10.52 -1.60 -10.61
CA LEU A 433 -11.93 -1.34 -10.96
C LEU A 433 -12.50 -2.52 -11.76
N LEU A 434 -11.77 -2.99 -12.77
CA LEU A 434 -12.16 -4.15 -13.59
C LEU A 434 -12.22 -5.45 -12.78
N SER A 435 -11.48 -5.59 -11.68
CA SER A 435 -11.43 -6.82 -10.89
C SER A 435 -12.75 -7.15 -10.16
N ILE A 436 -13.63 -6.16 -9.99
CA ILE A 436 -14.94 -6.32 -9.33
C ILE A 436 -16.14 -5.97 -10.25
N THR A 437 -15.86 -5.67 -11.51
CA THR A 437 -16.86 -5.32 -12.53
C THR A 437 -17.29 -6.59 -13.29
N ASP A 438 -18.58 -6.73 -13.60
CA ASP A 438 -19.03 -7.87 -14.41
C ASP A 438 -18.57 -7.72 -15.86
N ASN A 439 -18.38 -8.83 -16.56
CA ASN A 439 -18.12 -8.83 -18.00
C ASN A 439 -19.37 -9.28 -18.77
N LEU A 440 -19.37 -9.10 -20.10
CA LEU A 440 -20.46 -9.53 -20.98
C LEU A 440 -19.91 -10.44 -22.07
N VAL A 441 -20.12 -11.75 -21.92
CA VAL A 441 -19.61 -12.78 -22.84
C VAL A 441 -20.78 -13.37 -23.62
N ALA A 442 -20.76 -13.24 -24.94
CA ALA A 442 -21.82 -13.70 -25.84
C ALA A 442 -23.23 -13.24 -25.40
N GLY A 443 -23.37 -11.98 -24.98
CA GLY A 443 -24.64 -11.39 -24.54
C GLY A 443 -25.05 -11.73 -23.11
N LYS A 444 -24.27 -12.52 -22.37
CA LYS A 444 -24.57 -12.92 -20.99
C LYS A 444 -23.61 -12.27 -20.01
N VAL A 445 -24.15 -11.83 -18.87
CA VAL A 445 -23.36 -11.29 -17.76
C VAL A 445 -22.55 -12.41 -17.12
N VAL A 446 -21.25 -12.15 -16.89
CA VAL A 446 -20.32 -13.04 -16.21
C VAL A 446 -19.69 -12.29 -15.06
N HIS A 447 -19.90 -12.78 -13.84
CA HIS A 447 -19.34 -12.19 -12.63
C HIS A 447 -17.82 -12.44 -12.50
N PRO A 448 -17.08 -11.53 -11.87
CA PRO A 448 -15.64 -11.71 -11.62
C PRO A 448 -15.37 -12.91 -10.70
N LYS A 449 -14.32 -13.68 -11.00
CA LYS A 449 -13.93 -14.83 -10.20
C LYS A 449 -13.44 -14.40 -8.81
N GLY A 450 -13.84 -15.14 -7.77
CA GLY A 450 -13.39 -14.89 -6.40
C GLY A 450 -14.05 -13.69 -5.71
N VAL A 451 -15.12 -13.14 -6.29
CA VAL A 451 -15.88 -12.01 -5.74
C VAL A 451 -17.30 -12.46 -5.42
N VAL A 452 -17.75 -12.21 -4.18
CA VAL A 452 -19.16 -12.40 -3.80
C VAL A 452 -19.97 -11.18 -4.23
N ILE A 453 -21.11 -11.44 -4.88
CA ILE A 453 -22.00 -10.42 -5.43
C ILE A 453 -23.21 -10.24 -4.50
N HIS A 454 -23.34 -9.06 -3.88
CA HIS A 454 -24.48 -8.69 -3.02
C HIS A 454 -25.46 -7.71 -3.67
N ASP A 455 -25.16 -7.26 -4.89
CA ASP A 455 -26.05 -6.44 -5.72
C ASP A 455 -26.52 -7.22 -6.96
N GLY A 456 -26.97 -6.52 -8.00
CA GLY A 456 -27.36 -7.11 -9.28
C GLY A 456 -26.27 -7.01 -10.34
N ASP A 457 -26.59 -7.43 -11.56
CA ASP A 457 -25.73 -7.33 -12.74
C ASP A 457 -25.24 -5.90 -12.97
N ASP A 458 -23.93 -5.77 -13.18
CA ASP A 458 -23.26 -4.49 -13.40
C ASP A 458 -22.10 -4.61 -14.41
N PRO A 459 -22.39 -4.95 -15.69
CA PRO A 459 -21.37 -5.08 -16.72
C PRO A 459 -20.96 -3.75 -17.35
N TYR A 460 -21.68 -2.65 -17.06
CA TYR A 460 -21.46 -1.37 -17.72
C TYR A 460 -20.45 -0.51 -16.96
N PHE A 461 -19.22 -0.48 -17.48
CA PHE A 461 -18.15 0.38 -16.99
C PHE A 461 -17.36 0.97 -18.16
N VAL A 462 -17.37 2.30 -18.27
CA VAL A 462 -16.71 3.06 -19.33
C VAL A 462 -15.97 4.22 -18.69
N VAL A 463 -14.76 4.49 -19.16
CA VAL A 463 -13.92 5.59 -18.68
C VAL A 463 -13.67 6.61 -19.78
N ALA A 464 -13.18 7.78 -19.38
CA ALA A 464 -12.71 8.80 -20.31
C ALA A 464 -11.48 9.51 -19.75
N ALA A 465 -10.75 10.21 -20.60
CA ALA A 465 -9.67 11.09 -20.15
C ALA A 465 -10.21 12.28 -19.34
N ASP A 466 -9.38 12.79 -18.44
CA ASP A 466 -9.53 14.06 -17.74
C ASP A 466 -8.14 14.71 -17.49
N LYS A 467 -8.06 15.70 -16.60
CA LYS A 467 -6.80 16.33 -16.18
C LYS A 467 -5.81 15.26 -15.71
N GLY A 468 -4.61 15.32 -16.28
CA GLY A 468 -3.50 14.41 -15.98
C GLY A 468 -3.59 13.03 -16.64
N THR A 469 -4.64 12.74 -17.42
CA THR A 469 -4.85 11.42 -18.07
C THR A 469 -5.18 11.53 -19.56
N ALA A 470 -4.92 12.68 -20.17
CA ALA A 470 -5.25 12.96 -21.57
C ALA A 470 -4.73 11.90 -22.56
N THR A 471 -3.52 11.37 -22.33
CA THR A 471 -2.88 10.35 -23.16
C THR A 471 -3.16 8.91 -22.70
N PHE A 472 -3.95 8.71 -21.65
CA PHE A 472 -4.11 7.41 -21.00
C PHE A 472 -5.27 6.57 -21.55
N SER A 473 -6.08 7.12 -22.47
CA SER A 473 -7.20 6.38 -23.09
C SER A 473 -6.74 5.08 -23.75
N ASP A 474 -5.61 5.10 -24.45
CA ASP A 474 -5.05 3.90 -25.10
C ASP A 474 -4.56 2.87 -24.07
N VAL A 475 -4.00 3.35 -22.95
CA VAL A 475 -3.60 2.48 -21.84
C VAL A 475 -4.82 1.77 -21.24
N ALA A 476 -5.92 2.49 -21.00
CA ALA A 476 -7.15 1.88 -20.49
C ALA A 476 -7.77 0.88 -21.48
N ASN A 477 -7.80 1.20 -22.77
CA ASN A 477 -8.29 0.28 -23.79
C ASN A 477 -7.43 -0.99 -23.90
N ALA A 478 -6.10 -0.86 -23.82
CA ALA A 478 -5.20 -2.02 -23.77
C ALA A 478 -5.50 -2.94 -22.58
N LEU A 479 -5.65 -2.37 -21.38
CA LEU A 479 -5.99 -3.13 -20.17
C LEU A 479 -7.37 -3.83 -20.26
N ALA A 480 -8.35 -3.16 -20.89
CA ALA A 480 -9.66 -3.77 -21.12
C ALA A 480 -9.55 -4.97 -22.07
N MET A 481 -8.77 -4.86 -23.14
CA MET A 481 -8.52 -5.96 -24.08
C MET A 481 -7.72 -7.11 -23.44
N GLU A 482 -6.70 -6.82 -22.61
CA GLU A 482 -5.95 -7.83 -21.86
C GLU A 482 -6.83 -8.65 -20.90
N ARG A 483 -7.94 -8.07 -20.45
CA ARG A 483 -8.94 -8.69 -19.56
C ARG A 483 -10.13 -9.29 -20.33
N ASP A 484 -10.09 -9.32 -21.66
CA ASP A 484 -11.22 -9.71 -22.53
C ASP A 484 -12.52 -8.98 -22.17
N PHE A 485 -12.43 -7.73 -21.71
CA PHE A 485 -13.58 -6.94 -21.32
C PHE A 485 -14.40 -6.57 -22.57
N TRP A 486 -15.71 -6.77 -22.51
CA TRP A 486 -16.61 -6.74 -23.67
C TRP A 486 -16.62 -5.44 -24.48
N LEU A 487 -16.25 -4.31 -23.85
CA LEU A 487 -16.14 -3.02 -24.53
C LEU A 487 -14.85 -2.89 -25.35
N GLY A 488 -13.83 -3.71 -25.11
CA GLY A 488 -12.58 -3.70 -25.87
C GLY A 488 -11.98 -2.30 -25.99
N ASP A 489 -11.75 -1.85 -27.23
CA ASP A 489 -11.21 -0.53 -27.54
C ASP A 489 -12.22 0.63 -27.45
N ALA A 490 -13.48 0.33 -27.11
CA ALA A 490 -14.50 1.32 -26.75
C ALA A 490 -14.61 1.55 -25.23
N PHE A 491 -13.78 0.89 -24.41
CA PHE A 491 -13.79 1.04 -22.96
C PHE A 491 -13.46 2.46 -22.49
N ALA A 492 -12.49 3.10 -23.15
CA ALA A 492 -12.05 4.47 -22.90
C ALA A 492 -12.24 5.34 -24.15
N SER A 493 -12.99 6.43 -23.99
CA SER A 493 -13.19 7.39 -25.09
C SER A 493 -11.99 8.33 -25.25
N GLY A 494 -11.60 8.63 -26.50
CA GLY A 494 -10.52 9.58 -26.81
C GLY A 494 -9.13 8.94 -26.97
N GLY A 495 -9.07 7.64 -27.27
CA GLY A 495 -7.85 6.95 -27.70
C GLY A 495 -7.54 7.15 -29.18
N SER A 496 -6.41 6.62 -29.65
CA SER A 496 -5.89 6.74 -31.03
C SER A 496 -6.82 6.17 -32.10
N LYS A 497 -7.72 5.25 -31.73
CA LYS A 497 -8.75 4.69 -32.63
C LYS A 497 -10.07 5.47 -32.63
N GLY A 498 -10.24 6.43 -31.72
CA GLY A 498 -11.46 7.23 -31.58
C GLY A 498 -11.32 8.64 -32.16
N TYR A 499 -12.39 9.44 -32.03
CA TYR A 499 -12.34 10.86 -32.39
C TYR A 499 -11.51 11.65 -31.37
N ASP A 500 -10.44 12.30 -31.83
CA ASP A 500 -9.70 13.25 -31.01
C ASP A 500 -10.56 14.50 -30.76
N HIS A 501 -11.14 14.58 -29.56
CA HIS A 501 -12.04 15.65 -29.18
C HIS A 501 -11.37 17.03 -29.16
N LYS A 502 -10.06 17.11 -28.91
CA LYS A 502 -9.29 18.36 -28.92
C LYS A 502 -8.98 18.77 -30.34
N ALA A 503 -8.44 17.87 -31.16
CA ALA A 503 -8.11 18.16 -32.56
C ALA A 503 -9.36 18.50 -33.38
N MET A 504 -10.49 17.85 -33.08
CA MET A 504 -11.77 18.16 -33.72
C MET A 504 -12.50 19.35 -33.08
N GLY A 505 -12.07 19.82 -31.91
CA GLY A 505 -12.68 20.91 -31.16
C GLY A 505 -14.13 20.65 -30.78
N ILE A 506 -14.49 19.40 -30.47
CA ILE A 506 -15.90 18.98 -30.28
C ILE A 506 -16.57 19.78 -29.16
N THR A 507 -15.89 19.89 -28.00
CA THR A 507 -16.40 20.62 -26.84
C THR A 507 -16.57 22.10 -27.16
N ALA A 508 -15.55 22.72 -27.76
CA ALA A 508 -15.57 24.13 -28.12
C ALA A 508 -16.67 24.43 -29.14
N LYS A 509 -16.85 23.60 -30.17
CA LYS A 509 -17.91 23.73 -31.17
C LYS A 509 -19.30 23.65 -30.54
N GLY A 510 -19.53 22.68 -29.65
CA GLY A 510 -20.81 22.56 -28.94
C GLY A 510 -21.10 23.76 -28.05
N ALA A 511 -20.09 24.24 -27.30
CA ALA A 511 -20.23 25.46 -26.49
C ALA A 511 -20.51 26.68 -27.37
N TRP A 512 -19.81 26.81 -28.50
CA TRP A 512 -19.97 27.93 -29.42
C TRP A 512 -21.32 27.95 -30.13
N LEU A 513 -21.88 26.79 -30.48
CA LEU A 513 -23.27 26.71 -30.96
C LEU A 513 -24.26 27.24 -29.92
N SER A 514 -24.00 27.00 -28.64
CA SER A 514 -24.82 27.57 -27.55
C SER A 514 -24.67 29.09 -27.49
N VAL A 515 -23.45 29.62 -27.67
CA VAL A 515 -23.20 31.07 -27.78
C VAL A 515 -23.94 31.68 -28.97
N GLN A 516 -23.81 31.08 -30.16
CA GLN A 516 -24.53 31.52 -31.37
C GLN A 516 -26.03 31.55 -31.13
N ARG A 517 -26.60 30.49 -30.54
CA ARG A 517 -28.03 30.42 -30.26
C ARG A 517 -28.47 31.50 -29.28
N HIS A 518 -27.74 31.69 -28.18
CA HIS A 518 -28.09 32.65 -27.15
C HIS A 518 -28.07 34.10 -27.67
N PHE A 519 -27.04 34.47 -28.44
CA PHE A 519 -26.93 35.81 -29.01
C PHE A 519 -27.91 36.03 -30.18
N ALA A 520 -28.22 34.99 -30.96
CA ALA A 520 -29.25 35.07 -32.00
C ALA A 520 -30.62 35.42 -31.40
N GLU A 521 -30.96 34.95 -30.19
CA GLU A 521 -32.18 35.33 -29.47
C GLU A 521 -32.19 36.81 -29.03
N MET A 522 -31.01 37.44 -28.99
CA MET A 522 -30.83 38.87 -28.75
C MET A 522 -30.67 39.69 -30.04
N GLY A 523 -30.81 39.04 -31.21
CA GLY A 523 -30.64 39.68 -32.51
C GLY A 523 -29.19 40.00 -32.90
N VAL A 524 -28.20 39.32 -32.29
CA VAL A 524 -26.77 39.48 -32.59
C VAL A 524 -26.24 38.20 -33.24
N ASP A 525 -25.62 38.32 -34.42
CA ASP A 525 -24.92 37.21 -35.07
C ASP A 525 -23.43 37.26 -34.73
N VAL A 526 -23.01 36.47 -33.74
CA VAL A 526 -21.61 36.41 -33.27
C VAL A 526 -20.60 35.90 -34.31
N GLN A 527 -21.05 35.50 -35.51
CA GLN A 527 -20.16 35.18 -36.64
C GLN A 527 -19.77 36.42 -37.45
N THR A 528 -20.60 37.45 -37.44
CA THR A 528 -20.45 38.65 -38.28
C THR A 528 -20.40 39.94 -37.47
N ASP A 529 -21.20 40.04 -36.41
CA ASP A 529 -21.22 41.14 -35.46
C ASP A 529 -20.08 41.04 -34.45
N THR A 530 -19.41 42.18 -34.22
CA THR A 530 -18.29 42.26 -33.29
C THR A 530 -18.76 42.10 -31.84
N ILE A 531 -18.17 41.14 -31.13
CA ILE A 531 -18.42 40.91 -29.70
C ILE A 531 -17.13 41.01 -28.88
N ARG A 532 -17.24 41.56 -27.66
CA ARG A 532 -16.12 41.63 -26.71
C ARG A 532 -16.13 40.42 -25.80
N VAL A 533 -14.99 39.77 -25.65
CA VAL A 533 -14.82 38.55 -24.87
C VAL A 533 -13.76 38.73 -23.81
N VAL A 534 -14.09 38.29 -22.59
CA VAL A 534 -13.14 38.03 -21.51
C VAL A 534 -13.20 36.54 -21.22
N GLY A 535 -12.07 35.84 -21.27
CA GLY A 535 -12.05 34.39 -21.10
C GLY A 535 -11.10 33.90 -20.01
N CYS A 536 -11.38 32.71 -19.50
CA CYS A 536 -10.52 31.97 -18.57
C CYS A 536 -9.88 30.81 -19.34
N GLY A 537 -8.55 30.81 -19.44
CA GLY A 537 -7.74 29.93 -20.27
C GLY A 537 -6.82 30.68 -21.22
N ASP A 538 -6.17 29.94 -22.12
CA ASP A 538 -5.26 30.45 -23.14
C ASP A 538 -5.36 29.62 -24.43
N MET A 539 -4.64 30.05 -25.48
CA MET A 539 -4.68 29.37 -26.79
C MET A 539 -4.14 27.93 -26.75
N SER A 540 -3.33 27.51 -25.77
CA SER A 540 -2.91 26.11 -25.67
C SER A 540 -4.02 25.15 -25.17
N GLY A 541 -5.09 25.70 -24.59
CA GLY A 541 -6.21 24.97 -24.02
C GLY A 541 -7.22 24.46 -25.06
N ASP A 542 -7.83 23.30 -24.80
CA ASP A 542 -8.83 22.68 -25.70
C ASP A 542 -10.03 23.60 -25.96
N VAL A 543 -10.78 23.97 -24.91
CA VAL A 543 -12.04 24.73 -25.06
C VAL A 543 -11.78 26.18 -25.46
N PHE A 544 -10.80 26.83 -24.82
CA PHE A 544 -10.47 28.22 -25.09
C PHE A 544 -9.87 28.40 -26.48
N GLY A 545 -8.82 27.63 -26.80
CA GLY A 545 -8.09 27.77 -28.06
C GLY A 545 -8.99 27.50 -29.27
N ASN A 546 -9.65 26.34 -29.32
CA ASN A 546 -10.62 26.05 -30.37
C ASN A 546 -11.74 27.10 -30.40
N GLY A 547 -12.29 27.48 -29.24
CA GLY A 547 -13.44 28.39 -29.13
C GLY A 547 -13.16 29.79 -29.68
N MET A 548 -11.99 30.35 -29.36
CA MET A 548 -11.61 31.71 -29.80
C MET A 548 -11.25 31.80 -31.30
N LEU A 549 -11.21 30.67 -32.01
CA LEU A 549 -11.03 30.58 -33.46
C LEU A 549 -12.34 30.41 -34.23
N LEU A 550 -13.45 30.07 -33.55
CA LEU A 550 -14.76 29.82 -34.19
C LEU A 550 -15.49 31.08 -34.64
N SER A 551 -14.94 32.27 -34.40
CA SER A 551 -15.41 33.51 -35.01
C SER A 551 -14.26 34.50 -35.22
N LYS A 552 -14.25 35.11 -36.41
CA LYS A 552 -13.34 36.20 -36.78
C LYS A 552 -13.78 37.56 -36.26
N ALA A 553 -15.01 37.67 -35.76
CA ALA A 553 -15.58 38.91 -35.22
C ALA A 553 -15.26 39.12 -33.73
N ILE A 554 -14.59 38.16 -33.08
CA ILE A 554 -14.25 38.24 -31.65
C ILE A 554 -13.19 39.32 -31.40
N GLN A 555 -13.51 40.22 -30.48
CA GLN A 555 -12.56 41.08 -29.76
C GLN A 555 -12.24 40.46 -28.40
N LEU A 556 -11.16 39.66 -28.34
CA LEU A 556 -10.67 39.12 -27.08
C LEU A 556 -9.94 40.24 -26.32
N VAL A 557 -10.62 40.85 -25.34
CA VAL A 557 -10.07 42.02 -24.63
C VAL A 557 -9.29 41.67 -23.38
N ALA A 558 -9.56 40.49 -22.82
CA ALA A 558 -8.80 39.95 -21.71
C ALA A 558 -8.85 38.42 -21.70
N ALA A 559 -7.77 37.80 -21.26
CA ALA A 559 -7.73 36.37 -20.96
C ALA A 559 -6.80 36.12 -19.76
N PHE A 560 -7.08 35.10 -18.97
CA PHE A 560 -6.20 34.74 -17.87
C PHE A 560 -6.22 33.23 -17.62
N ASP A 561 -5.07 32.68 -17.25
CA ASP A 561 -4.94 31.33 -16.73
C ASP A 561 -4.07 31.33 -15.46
N HIS A 562 -3.67 30.15 -14.98
CA HIS A 562 -2.79 30.02 -13.83
C HIS A 562 -1.36 30.56 -14.04
N ARG A 563 -0.96 30.90 -15.27
CA ARG A 563 0.40 31.31 -15.64
C ARG A 563 0.47 32.78 -16.03
N HIS A 564 -0.51 33.26 -16.78
CA HIS A 564 -0.44 34.52 -17.51
C HIS A 564 -1.77 35.27 -17.49
N ILE A 565 -1.67 36.60 -17.63
CA ILE A 565 -2.80 37.51 -17.85
C ILE A 565 -2.51 38.27 -19.15
N PHE A 566 -3.48 38.25 -20.07
CA PHE A 566 -3.50 38.98 -21.33
C PHE A 566 -4.55 40.08 -21.27
N LEU A 567 -4.17 41.29 -21.73
CA LEU A 567 -5.05 42.44 -21.83
C LEU A 567 -4.80 43.16 -23.16
N ASP A 568 -5.84 43.31 -23.97
CA ASP A 568 -5.87 44.18 -25.15
C ASP A 568 -7.19 44.97 -25.11
N PRO A 569 -7.19 46.25 -24.71
CA PRO A 569 -8.43 47.00 -24.59
C PRO A 569 -9.18 47.23 -25.91
N ASN A 570 -8.49 47.18 -27.06
CA ASN A 570 -9.07 47.52 -28.36
C ASN A 570 -8.48 46.65 -29.51
N PRO A 571 -8.71 45.33 -29.47
CA PRO A 571 -8.15 44.41 -30.47
C PRO A 571 -8.86 44.60 -31.81
N ASP A 572 -8.07 44.58 -32.88
CA ASP A 572 -8.59 44.43 -34.24
C ASP A 572 -9.03 42.97 -34.45
N PRO A 573 -10.31 42.67 -34.76
CA PRO A 573 -10.79 41.29 -34.83
C PRO A 573 -10.02 40.42 -35.85
N ALA A 574 -9.72 40.98 -37.03
CA ALA A 574 -9.08 40.23 -38.11
C ALA A 574 -7.59 39.96 -37.86
N LYS A 575 -6.84 40.97 -37.36
CA LYS A 575 -5.43 40.81 -36.99
C LYS A 575 -5.29 39.90 -35.77
N SER A 576 -6.10 40.11 -34.75
CA SER A 576 -6.04 39.32 -33.52
C SER A 576 -6.45 37.86 -33.77
N TRP A 577 -7.37 37.58 -34.72
CA TRP A 577 -7.71 36.20 -35.07
C TRP A 577 -6.52 35.44 -35.67
N LYS A 578 -5.76 36.06 -36.57
CA LYS A 578 -4.54 35.45 -37.12
C LYS A 578 -3.50 35.16 -36.04
N GLU A 579 -3.37 36.06 -35.08
CA GLU A 579 -2.43 35.87 -33.98
C GLU A 579 -2.89 34.76 -33.03
N ARG A 580 -4.20 34.67 -32.74
CA ARG A 580 -4.77 33.53 -32.01
C ARG A 580 -4.50 32.21 -32.74
N GLU A 581 -4.71 32.16 -34.06
CA GLU A 581 -4.44 30.96 -34.88
C GLU A 581 -2.96 30.57 -34.87
N ARG A 582 -2.04 31.54 -34.89
CA ARG A 582 -0.60 31.30 -34.79
C ARG A 582 -0.18 30.73 -33.42
N MET A 583 -0.88 31.11 -32.37
CA MET A 583 -0.61 30.67 -30.99
C MET A 583 -1.25 29.34 -30.62
N PHE A 584 -2.32 28.94 -31.31
CA PHE A 584 -3.00 27.64 -31.16
C PHE A 584 -2.16 26.53 -31.81
#